data_AF-A0A938I8C5-F1
#
_entry.id   AF-A0A938I8C5-F1
#
_cell.length_a   1.000
_cell.length_b   1.000
_cell.length_c   1.000
_cell.angle_alpha   90.00
_cell.angle_beta   90.00
_cell.angle_gamma   90.00
#
_symmetry.space_group_name_H-M   'P 1'
#
loop_
_entity.id
_entity.type
_entity.pdbx_description
1 polymer ?
#
loop_
_entity_poly.entity_id
_entity_poly.type
_entity_poly.pdbx_seq_one_letter_code
_entity_poly.pdbx_strand_id
1 'polypeptide(L)'
;MQLKCGQCGAPFRGADLHLDRGIAVCSACGGVQRLPGPTTVESVNNSESADSGKSFRDVPIPEQFALENDGHELTIRQRWFHWALLFLLCFAIAWDSFLVGWYSMFAGGGGPPGVFGVVFFVFPIAHVAVGVGLTYFVLAGLLNSTVIRVADGKLSVRHGPIPWFGNLDLPTDSIEQIYCQKKLHKSRDDDGRTSTSMQFEVHAIVGGQKQKLLGGLHDADQALFVEQRLERFLSIEDRAVPGEMATT
;
A
#
# COMPACT_ATOMS: atom_id res chain seq x y z
N MET A 1 23.16 -29.99 -0.16
CA MET A 1 21.70 -29.97 -0.39
C MET A 1 21.34 -28.58 -0.90
N GLN A 2 20.64 -28.46 -2.03
CA GLN A 2 20.15 -27.18 -2.54
C GLN A 2 18.69 -26.99 -2.10
N LEU A 3 18.42 -25.88 -1.41
CA LEU A 3 17.07 -25.49 -1.03
C LEU A 3 16.32 -25.07 -2.30
N LYS A 4 15.16 -25.68 -2.55
CA LYS A 4 14.28 -25.34 -3.67
C LYS A 4 13.08 -24.56 -3.16
N CYS A 5 12.56 -23.70 -4.03
CA CYS A 5 11.37 -22.95 -3.75
C CYS A 5 10.13 -23.84 -3.77
N GLY A 6 9.36 -23.86 -2.69
CA GLY A 6 8.09 -24.59 -2.58
C GLY A 6 6.98 -24.06 -3.49
N GLN A 7 7.09 -22.82 -3.99
CA GLN A 7 6.09 -22.24 -4.89
C GLN A 7 6.36 -22.49 -6.37
N CYS A 8 7.60 -22.35 -6.85
CA CYS A 8 7.92 -22.48 -8.28
C CYS A 8 8.95 -23.58 -8.59
N GLY A 9 9.48 -24.27 -7.58
CA GLY A 9 10.49 -25.31 -7.75
C GLY A 9 11.90 -24.82 -8.07
N ALA A 10 12.09 -23.51 -8.29
CA ALA A 10 13.40 -22.94 -8.63
C ALA A 10 14.38 -23.03 -7.44
N PRO A 11 15.68 -23.24 -7.69
CA PRO A 11 16.69 -23.28 -6.63
C PRO A 11 16.94 -21.88 -6.04
N PHE A 12 17.08 -21.81 -4.72
CA PHE A 12 17.48 -20.58 -4.04
C PHE A 12 18.96 -20.26 -4.27
N ARG A 13 19.28 -18.99 -4.53
CA ARG A 13 20.65 -18.49 -4.61
C ARG A 13 21.11 -17.96 -3.24
N GLY A 14 22.42 -17.84 -3.01
CA GLY A 14 22.92 -17.34 -1.71
C GLY A 14 22.41 -15.94 -1.35
N ALA A 15 22.23 -15.06 -2.34
CA ALA A 15 21.66 -13.72 -2.16
C ALA A 15 20.16 -13.74 -1.82
N ASP A 16 19.48 -14.86 -2.04
CA ASP A 16 18.07 -15.05 -1.74
C ASP A 16 17.86 -15.44 -0.26
N LEU A 17 18.94 -15.65 0.51
CA LEU A 17 18.90 -16.13 1.90
C LEU A 17 19.20 -14.99 2.88
N HIS A 18 18.20 -14.56 3.63
CA HIS A 18 18.32 -13.58 4.70
C HIS A 18 18.35 -14.29 6.06
N LEU A 19 19.52 -14.83 6.40
CA LEU A 19 19.76 -15.62 7.60
C LEU A 19 19.49 -14.84 8.90
N ASP A 20 19.70 -13.52 8.88
CA ASP A 20 19.40 -12.58 9.96
C ASP A 20 17.91 -12.54 10.31
N ARG A 21 17.04 -12.80 9.32
CA ARG A 21 15.58 -12.79 9.46
C ARG A 21 14.97 -14.19 9.41
N GLY A 22 15.79 -15.22 9.19
CA GLY A 22 15.33 -16.60 9.07
C GLY A 22 14.43 -16.85 7.84
N ILE A 23 14.56 -16.05 6.78
CA ILE A 23 13.73 -16.15 5.57
C ILE A 23 14.57 -16.28 4.30
N ALA A 24 14.00 -16.92 3.30
CA ALA A 24 14.54 -17.07 1.95
C ALA A 24 13.54 -16.49 0.93
N VAL A 25 13.98 -15.58 0.06
CA VAL A 25 13.16 -14.86 -0.92
C VAL A 25 13.56 -15.28 -2.33
N CYS A 26 12.72 -16.03 -3.04
CA CYS A 26 13.08 -16.60 -4.32
C CYS A 26 13.22 -15.51 -5.39
N SER A 27 14.39 -15.39 -6.01
CA SER A 27 14.61 -14.42 -7.09
C SER A 27 13.80 -14.69 -8.38
N ALA A 28 13.32 -15.92 -8.57
CA ALA A 28 12.59 -16.31 -9.78
C ALA A 28 11.08 -16.00 -9.72
N CYS A 29 10.42 -16.28 -8.59
CA CYS A 29 8.98 -16.07 -8.43
C CYS A 29 8.62 -15.03 -7.35
N GLY A 30 9.59 -14.60 -6.54
CA GLY A 30 9.35 -13.76 -5.37
C GLY A 30 8.84 -14.51 -4.13
N GLY A 31 8.67 -15.84 -4.21
CA GLY A 31 8.15 -16.66 -3.12
C GLY A 31 9.05 -16.63 -1.89
N VAL A 32 8.50 -16.25 -0.75
CA VAL A 32 9.20 -16.14 0.53
C VAL A 32 8.93 -17.39 1.36
N GLN A 33 9.97 -17.99 1.91
CA GLN A 33 9.91 -19.23 2.68
C GLN A 33 10.78 -19.12 3.92
N ARG A 34 10.32 -19.62 5.06
CA ARG A 34 11.13 -19.63 6.29
C ARG A 34 12.23 -20.70 6.18
N LEU A 35 13.44 -20.36 6.57
CA LEU A 35 14.51 -21.35 6.67
C LEU A 35 14.25 -22.25 7.89
N PRO A 36 14.47 -23.57 7.80
CA PRO A 36 14.37 -24.45 8.95
C PRO A 36 15.33 -23.95 10.04
N GLY A 37 14.79 -23.50 11.16
CA GLY A 37 15.61 -23.17 12.33
C GLY A 37 16.25 -24.45 12.90
N PRO A 38 17.33 -24.33 13.69
CA PRO A 38 17.88 -25.47 14.40
C PRO A 38 16.83 -26.04 15.36
N THR A 39 16.31 -27.22 15.04
CA THR A 39 15.32 -27.95 15.83
C THR A 39 15.98 -28.48 17.10
N THR A 40 15.56 -27.97 18.27
CA THR A 40 15.66 -28.74 19.51
C THR A 40 14.69 -29.91 19.42
N VAL A 41 15.26 -31.12 19.38
CA VAL A 41 14.55 -32.38 19.31
C VAL A 41 14.04 -32.72 20.70
N GLU A 42 12.74 -32.67 20.93
CA GLU A 42 12.09 -33.38 22.05
C GLU A 42 10.67 -33.84 21.64
N SER A 43 10.51 -35.17 21.58
CA SER A 43 9.31 -36.05 21.64
C SER A 43 8.03 -35.62 20.89
N VAL A 44 7.61 -36.26 19.80
CA VAL A 44 7.02 -37.63 19.64
C VAL A 44 5.65 -37.80 20.34
N ASN A 45 4.64 -38.09 19.51
CA ASN A 45 3.27 -38.59 19.76
C ASN A 45 2.14 -37.56 19.98
N ASN A 46 1.53 -37.13 18.88
CA ASN A 46 0.17 -37.57 18.55
C ASN A 46 -0.17 -37.19 17.10
N SER A 47 -0.42 -38.19 16.27
CA SER A 47 -1.10 -38.05 14.99
C SER A 47 -2.59 -38.21 15.23
N GLU A 48 -3.37 -37.14 15.05
CA GLU A 48 -4.69 -37.19 14.40
C GLU A 48 -5.24 -35.77 14.24
N SER A 49 -5.82 -35.54 13.05
CA SER A 49 -6.45 -34.34 12.52
C SER A 49 -5.52 -33.25 11.96
N ALA A 50 -5.45 -33.24 10.62
CA ALA A 50 -4.98 -32.15 9.81
C ALA A 50 -5.92 -30.95 10.00
N ASP A 51 -5.58 -30.09 10.95
CA ASP A 51 -6.12 -28.74 11.06
C ASP A 51 -5.15 -27.81 10.33
N SER A 52 -5.52 -27.39 9.12
CA SER A 52 -4.81 -26.35 8.37
C SER A 52 -5.15 -24.96 8.91
N GLY A 53 -5.20 -24.79 10.23
CA GLY A 53 -5.30 -23.50 10.88
C GLY A 53 -3.97 -22.77 10.74
N LYS A 54 -3.92 -21.78 9.84
CA LYS A 54 -2.83 -20.78 9.83
C LYS A 54 -2.63 -20.29 11.27
N SER A 55 -1.40 -20.35 11.80
CA SER A 55 -1.15 -19.90 13.18
C SER A 55 -1.16 -18.38 13.22
N PHE A 56 -2.29 -17.79 13.60
CA PHE A 56 -2.46 -16.34 13.63
C PHE A 56 -1.49 -15.69 14.61
N ARG A 57 -0.54 -14.91 14.10
CA ARG A 57 0.08 -13.84 14.89
C ARG A 57 -0.90 -12.67 14.92
N ASP A 58 -1.40 -12.32 16.10
CA ASP A 58 -2.14 -11.07 16.30
C ASP A 58 -1.21 -9.88 16.03
N VAL A 59 -1.50 -9.11 14.99
CA VAL A 59 -0.72 -7.92 14.63
C VAL A 59 -1.15 -6.74 15.53
N PRO A 60 -0.21 -6.06 16.23
CA PRO A 60 -0.54 -4.88 17.02
C PRO A 60 -1.01 -3.72 16.14
N ILE A 61 -1.77 -2.78 16.71
CA ILE A 61 -2.29 -1.61 15.97
C ILE A 61 -1.10 -0.76 15.47
N PRO A 62 -0.92 -0.56 14.15
CA PRO A 62 0.16 0.26 13.63
C PRO A 62 -0.05 1.76 13.93
N GLU A 63 1.02 2.54 14.07
CA GLU A 63 0.96 3.96 14.49
C GLU A 63 0.07 4.87 13.63
N GLN A 64 -0.11 4.53 12.35
CA GLN A 64 -0.91 5.30 11.39
C GLN A 64 -2.41 4.95 11.42
N PHE A 65 -2.79 3.95 12.21
CA PHE A 65 -4.14 3.42 12.29
C PHE A 65 -4.79 3.79 13.62
N ALA A 66 -6.03 4.25 13.55
CA ALA A 66 -6.94 4.32 14.68
C ALA A 66 -8.04 3.27 14.48
N LEU A 67 -8.39 2.59 15.56
CA LEU A 67 -9.39 1.55 15.57
C LEU A 67 -10.47 1.88 16.59
N GLU A 68 -11.70 1.88 16.14
CA GLU A 68 -12.90 1.98 16.96
C GLU A 68 -13.74 0.72 16.71
N ASN A 69 -14.06 -0.02 17.76
CA ASN A 69 -14.90 -1.21 17.68
C ASN A 69 -15.86 -1.20 18.87
N ASP A 70 -17.15 -1.02 18.61
CA ASP A 70 -18.22 -1.01 19.61
C ASP A 70 -19.01 -2.33 19.65
N GLY A 71 -18.61 -3.32 18.84
CA GLY A 71 -19.23 -4.63 18.71
C GLY A 71 -20.29 -4.73 17.60
N HIS A 72 -20.95 -3.63 17.25
CA HIS A 72 -21.92 -3.58 16.14
C HIS A 72 -21.36 -2.86 14.92
N GLU A 73 -20.37 -2.02 15.14
CA GLU A 73 -19.65 -1.23 14.16
C GLU A 73 -18.14 -1.38 14.36
N LEU A 74 -17.45 -1.51 13.24
CA LEU A 74 -16.00 -1.47 13.16
C LEU A 74 -15.58 -0.31 12.27
N THR A 75 -14.78 0.61 12.83
CA THR A 75 -14.18 1.72 12.09
C THR A 75 -12.66 1.65 12.18
N ILE A 76 -12.02 1.50 11.03
CA ILE A 76 -10.56 1.54 10.85
C ILE A 76 -10.22 2.83 10.09
N ARG A 77 -9.44 3.73 10.72
CA ARG A 77 -8.99 4.98 10.10
C ARG A 77 -7.48 4.93 9.88
N GLN A 78 -7.04 5.19 8.65
CA GLN A 78 -5.62 5.27 8.26
C GLN A 78 -5.28 6.67 7.75
N ARG A 79 -4.25 7.30 8.32
CA ARG A 79 -3.77 8.63 7.87
C ARG A 79 -2.76 8.48 6.74
N TRP A 80 -2.86 9.32 5.70
CA TRP A 80 -1.93 9.27 4.55
C TRP A 80 -0.59 9.94 4.83
N PHE A 81 -0.52 10.66 5.96
CA PHE A 81 0.63 11.43 6.35
C PHE A 81 1.89 10.57 6.48
N HIS A 82 2.95 11.02 5.81
CA HIS A 82 4.30 10.52 5.98
C HIS A 82 5.28 11.69 5.83
N TRP A 83 6.43 11.60 6.49
CA TRP A 83 7.38 12.72 6.62
C TRP A 83 7.89 13.26 5.27
N ALA A 84 7.95 12.42 4.22
CA ALA A 84 8.37 12.87 2.90
C ALA A 84 7.41 13.92 2.28
N LEU A 85 6.13 13.96 2.68
CA LEU A 85 5.18 14.98 2.23
C LEU A 85 5.56 16.39 2.70
N LEU A 86 6.21 16.51 3.87
CA LEU A 86 6.67 17.82 4.35
C LEU A 86 7.83 18.35 3.49
N PHE A 87 8.74 17.47 3.07
CA PHE A 87 9.77 17.83 2.11
C PHE A 87 9.15 18.23 0.77
N LEU A 88 8.18 17.45 0.29
CA LEU A 88 7.47 17.73 -0.96
C LEU A 88 6.65 19.02 -0.91
N LEU A 89 6.11 19.38 0.26
CA LEU A 89 5.43 20.66 0.50
C LEU A 89 6.39 21.83 0.32
N CYS A 90 7.57 21.79 0.93
CA CYS A 90 8.58 22.84 0.76
C CYS A 90 8.98 22.99 -0.72
N PHE A 91 9.13 21.86 -1.42
CA PHE A 91 9.41 21.86 -2.85
C PHE A 91 8.27 22.46 -3.68
N ALA A 92 7.02 22.10 -3.39
CA ALA A 92 5.84 22.66 -4.06
C ALA A 92 5.74 24.18 -3.85
N ILE A 93 5.97 24.67 -2.63
CA ILE A 93 5.99 26.12 -2.33
C ILE A 93 7.07 26.83 -3.15
N ALA A 94 8.28 26.28 -3.22
CA ALA A 94 9.37 26.88 -4.00
C ALA A 94 9.04 26.88 -5.52
N TRP A 95 8.45 25.80 -6.02
CA TRP A 95 8.02 25.67 -7.42
C TRP A 95 6.92 26.67 -7.78
N ASP A 96 5.87 26.78 -6.95
CA ASP A 96 4.77 27.72 -7.17
C ASP A 96 5.26 29.17 -7.06
N SER A 97 6.18 29.45 -6.12
CA SER A 97 6.81 30.78 -6.00
C SER A 97 7.61 31.16 -7.24
N PHE A 98 8.35 30.20 -7.82
CA PHE A 98 9.07 30.41 -9.07
C PHE A 98 8.13 30.74 -10.23
N LEU A 99 7.03 30.01 -10.37
CA LEU A 99 6.04 30.26 -11.42
C LEU A 99 5.33 31.61 -11.23
N VAL A 100 4.95 31.96 -10.00
CA VAL A 100 4.38 33.28 -9.70
C VAL A 100 5.36 34.40 -10.07
N GLY A 101 6.64 34.25 -9.73
CA GLY A 101 7.69 35.20 -10.13
C GLY A 101 7.83 35.33 -11.64
N TRP A 102 7.82 34.21 -12.36
CA TRP A 102 7.89 34.16 -13.82
C TRP A 102 6.75 34.94 -14.49
N TYR A 103 5.50 34.68 -14.10
CA TYR A 103 4.34 35.39 -14.65
C TYR A 103 4.27 36.86 -14.20
N SER A 104 4.75 37.18 -12.99
CA SER A 104 4.83 38.56 -12.50
C SER A 104 5.81 39.40 -13.33
N MET A 105 6.94 38.84 -13.75
CA MET A 105 7.91 39.51 -14.63
C MET A 105 7.29 39.85 -16.00
N PHE A 106 6.50 38.93 -16.56
CA PHE A 106 5.76 39.17 -17.80
C PHE A 106 4.71 40.28 -17.63
N ALA A 107 3.90 40.21 -16.56
CA ALA A 107 2.87 41.21 -16.26
C ALA A 107 3.43 42.61 -15.98
N GLY A 108 4.63 42.70 -15.40
CA GLY A 108 5.36 43.95 -15.15
C GLY A 108 6.02 44.56 -16.39
N GLY A 109 5.81 44.02 -17.59
CA GLY A 109 6.37 44.53 -18.84
C GLY A 109 7.81 44.07 -19.13
N GLY A 110 8.35 43.13 -18.35
CA GLY A 110 9.70 42.58 -18.54
C GLY A 110 9.80 41.45 -19.56
N GLY A 111 8.69 41.10 -20.23
CA GLY A 111 8.65 40.05 -21.25
C GLY A 111 9.23 40.48 -22.60
N PRO A 112 9.88 39.57 -23.36
CA PRO A 112 10.35 39.88 -24.70
C PRO A 112 9.18 40.24 -25.64
N PRO A 113 9.34 41.23 -26.53
CA PRO A 113 8.27 41.65 -27.45
C PRO A 113 8.02 40.63 -28.56
N GLY A 114 6.82 40.68 -29.15
CA GLY A 114 6.44 39.87 -30.31
C GLY A 114 6.17 38.40 -29.99
N VAL A 115 6.41 37.52 -30.96
CA VAL A 115 6.11 36.07 -30.87
C VAL A 115 6.83 35.40 -29.70
N PHE A 116 8.03 35.89 -29.35
CA PHE A 116 8.78 35.39 -28.19
C PHE A 116 8.06 35.62 -26.86
N GLY A 117 7.31 36.72 -26.71
CA GLY A 117 6.50 36.97 -25.53
C GLY A 117 5.33 36.00 -25.38
N VAL A 118 4.70 35.62 -26.49
CA VAL A 118 3.63 34.60 -26.51
C VAL A 118 4.19 33.24 -26.08
N VAL A 119 5.34 32.84 -26.62
CA VAL A 119 6.00 31.59 -26.22
C VAL A 119 6.40 31.63 -24.75
N PHE A 120 6.95 32.75 -24.27
CA PHE A 120 7.35 32.94 -22.87
C PHE A 120 6.17 32.80 -21.88
N PHE A 121 4.96 33.19 -22.29
CA PHE A 121 3.74 33.06 -21.50
C PHE A 121 3.10 31.67 -21.59
N VAL A 122 3.11 31.04 -22.77
CA VAL A 122 2.42 29.75 -23.00
C VAL A 122 3.26 28.56 -22.53
N PHE A 123 4.58 28.62 -22.70
CA PHE A 123 5.50 27.53 -22.33
C PHE A 123 5.35 27.04 -20.87
N PRO A 124 5.20 27.92 -19.86
CA PRO A 124 5.07 27.49 -18.47
C PRO A 124 3.68 26.98 -18.09
N ILE A 125 2.67 26.99 -18.97
CA ILE A 125 1.31 26.54 -18.61
C ILE A 125 1.31 25.07 -18.16
N ALA A 126 2.08 24.22 -18.84
CA ALA A 126 2.23 22.82 -18.42
C ALA A 126 2.87 22.72 -17.02
N HIS A 127 3.82 23.60 -16.70
CA HIS A 127 4.47 23.65 -15.39
C HIS A 127 3.51 24.13 -14.29
N VAL A 128 2.60 25.05 -14.61
CA VAL A 128 1.50 25.45 -13.71
C VAL A 128 0.58 24.28 -13.44
N ALA A 129 0.18 23.53 -14.47
CA ALA A 129 -0.67 22.35 -14.28
C ALA A 129 0.02 21.30 -13.37
N VAL A 130 1.33 21.09 -13.54
CA VAL A 130 2.13 20.23 -12.67
C VAL A 130 2.20 20.78 -11.24
N GLY A 131 2.43 22.09 -11.07
CA GLY A 131 2.48 22.74 -9.75
C GLY A 131 1.16 22.60 -8.99
N VAL A 132 0.04 22.95 -9.64
CA VAL A 132 -1.30 22.80 -9.06
C VAL A 132 -1.60 21.33 -8.70
N GLY A 133 -1.28 20.40 -9.59
CA GLY A 133 -1.47 18.97 -9.34
C GLY A 133 -0.62 18.45 -8.18
N LEU A 134 0.64 18.87 -8.10
CA LEU A 134 1.55 18.52 -7.02
C LEU A 134 1.09 19.10 -5.68
N THR A 135 0.71 20.38 -5.65
CA THR A 135 0.20 21.05 -4.45
C THR A 135 -1.09 20.38 -3.96
N TYR A 136 -2.01 20.03 -4.88
CA TYR A 136 -3.20 19.24 -4.54
C TYR A 136 -2.85 17.88 -3.93
N PHE A 137 -1.92 17.15 -4.56
CA PHE A 137 -1.47 15.85 -4.08
C PHE A 137 -0.87 15.93 -2.67
N VAL A 138 -0.01 16.92 -2.42
CA VAL A 138 0.62 17.13 -1.11
C VAL A 138 -0.44 17.46 -0.05
N LEU A 139 -1.36 18.38 -0.34
CA LEU A 139 -2.43 18.73 0.59
C LEU A 139 -3.33 17.53 0.90
N ALA A 140 -3.71 16.74 -0.12
CA ALA A 140 -4.44 15.50 0.07
C ALA A 140 -3.65 14.52 0.95
N GLY A 141 -2.36 14.31 0.70
CA GLY A 141 -1.52 13.43 1.53
C GLY A 141 -1.40 13.88 2.99
N LEU A 142 -1.35 15.18 3.25
CA LEU A 142 -1.19 15.72 4.60
C LEU A 142 -2.49 15.67 5.42
N LEU A 143 -3.63 15.91 4.76
CA LEU A 143 -4.92 16.09 5.43
C LEU A 143 -5.82 14.85 5.34
N ASN A 144 -5.70 14.05 4.28
CA ASN A 144 -6.61 12.94 4.07
C ASN A 144 -6.32 11.76 4.99
N SER A 145 -7.41 11.05 5.22
CA SER A 145 -7.43 9.72 5.80
C SER A 145 -8.36 8.82 5.00
N THR A 146 -8.05 7.54 5.00
CA THR A 146 -8.98 6.49 4.57
C THR A 146 -9.72 5.98 5.79
N VAL A 147 -11.04 5.92 5.72
CA VAL A 147 -11.91 5.33 6.73
C VAL A 147 -12.59 4.12 6.12
N ILE A 148 -12.31 2.95 6.68
CA ILE A 148 -13.02 1.70 6.40
C ILE A 148 -13.99 1.50 7.54
N ARG A 149 -15.29 1.48 7.24
CA ARG A 149 -16.35 1.33 8.23
C ARG A 149 -17.24 0.17 7.85
N VAL A 150 -17.43 -0.77 8.79
CA VAL A 150 -18.39 -1.87 8.69
C VAL A 150 -19.53 -1.55 9.66
N ALA A 151 -20.71 -1.26 9.14
CA ALA A 151 -21.91 -0.97 9.92
C ALA A 151 -23.16 -1.33 9.09
N ASP A 152 -24.25 -1.71 9.76
CA ASP A 152 -25.56 -1.93 9.12
C ASP A 152 -25.54 -2.90 7.91
N GLY A 153 -24.72 -3.96 7.98
CA GLY A 153 -24.58 -4.94 6.88
C GLY A 153 -23.83 -4.40 5.66
N LYS A 154 -23.03 -3.34 5.84
CA LYS A 154 -22.30 -2.69 4.76
C LYS A 154 -20.86 -2.37 5.16
N LEU A 155 -19.92 -2.69 4.28
CA LEU A 155 -18.54 -2.20 4.34
C LEU A 155 -18.42 -0.99 3.42
N SER A 156 -17.96 0.13 3.96
CA SER A 156 -17.75 1.37 3.24
C SER A 156 -16.30 1.83 3.36
N VAL A 157 -15.74 2.30 2.25
CA VAL A 157 -14.42 2.94 2.18
C VAL A 157 -14.62 4.39 1.79
N ARG A 158 -14.05 5.31 2.56
CA ARG A 158 -14.12 6.75 2.30
C ARG A 158 -12.76 7.41 2.44
N HIS A 159 -12.45 8.30 1.51
CA HIS A 159 -11.26 9.16 1.54
C HIS A 159 -11.68 10.62 1.72
N GLY A 160 -11.05 11.32 2.66
CA GLY A 160 -11.34 12.72 2.91
C GLY A 160 -10.47 13.32 4.01
N PRO A 161 -10.52 14.64 4.23
CA PRO A 161 -11.59 15.55 3.81
C PRO A 161 -11.47 16.12 2.38
N ILE A 162 -10.30 16.10 1.76
CA ILE A 162 -10.11 16.53 0.37
C ILE A 162 -10.64 15.43 -0.57
N PRO A 163 -11.43 15.76 -1.60
CA PRO A 163 -11.97 14.76 -2.53
C PRO A 163 -10.89 13.85 -3.11
N TRP A 164 -11.11 12.55 -3.03
CA TRP A 164 -10.24 11.58 -3.68
C TRP A 164 -11.06 10.41 -4.20
N PHE A 165 -10.59 9.82 -5.29
CA PHE A 165 -11.24 8.67 -5.91
C PHE A 165 -11.09 7.40 -5.05
N GLY A 166 -11.92 6.39 -5.29
CA GLY A 166 -11.81 5.10 -4.58
C GLY A 166 -12.78 4.93 -3.41
N ASN A 167 -13.71 5.86 -3.21
CA ASN A 167 -14.85 5.64 -2.33
C ASN A 167 -15.69 4.46 -2.85
N LEU A 168 -15.97 3.50 -1.98
CA LEU A 168 -16.64 2.25 -2.35
C LEU A 168 -17.59 1.81 -1.24
N ASP A 169 -18.65 1.12 -1.64
CA ASP A 169 -19.67 0.55 -0.78
C ASP A 169 -19.95 -0.90 -1.20
N LEU A 170 -19.79 -1.83 -0.26
CA LEU A 170 -19.98 -3.27 -0.46
C LEU A 170 -20.97 -3.82 0.58
N PRO A 171 -22.00 -4.56 0.16
CA PRO A 171 -22.82 -5.36 1.08
C PRO A 171 -21.94 -6.42 1.77
N THR A 172 -22.00 -6.53 3.10
CA THR A 172 -21.10 -7.44 3.84
C THR A 172 -21.36 -8.92 3.54
N ASP A 173 -22.62 -9.27 3.24
CA ASP A 173 -23.06 -10.60 2.82
C ASP A 173 -22.49 -11.02 1.45
N SER A 174 -22.11 -10.06 0.62
CA SER A 174 -21.49 -10.30 -0.68
C SER A 174 -19.96 -10.48 -0.63
N ILE A 175 -19.34 -10.23 0.52
CA ILE A 175 -17.89 -10.35 0.70
C ILE A 175 -17.54 -11.82 0.94
N GLU A 176 -16.92 -12.45 -0.05
CA GLU A 176 -16.52 -13.85 0.00
C GLU A 176 -15.19 -14.03 0.74
N GLN A 177 -14.24 -13.12 0.50
CA GLN A 177 -12.95 -13.15 1.15
C GLN A 177 -12.29 -11.77 1.18
N ILE A 178 -11.48 -11.51 2.19
CA ILE A 178 -10.60 -10.35 2.30
C ILE A 178 -9.18 -10.86 2.26
N TYR A 179 -8.30 -10.20 1.51
CA TYR A 179 -6.91 -10.63 1.42
C TYR A 179 -5.97 -9.48 1.11
N CYS A 180 -4.73 -9.62 1.53
CA CYS A 180 -3.68 -8.65 1.22
C CYS A 180 -2.84 -9.07 0.03
N GLN A 181 -2.39 -8.11 -0.78
CA GLN A 181 -1.47 -8.34 -1.88
C GLN A 181 -0.28 -7.39 -1.82
N LYS A 182 0.89 -7.94 -2.13
CA LYS A 182 2.12 -7.16 -2.36
C LYS A 182 2.19 -6.68 -3.81
N LYS A 183 2.47 -5.39 -3.98
CA LYS A 183 2.71 -4.73 -5.26
C LYS A 183 4.16 -4.25 -5.34
N LEU A 184 4.87 -4.73 -6.35
CA LEU A 184 6.25 -4.34 -6.62
C LEU A 184 6.28 -3.22 -7.66
N HIS A 185 6.83 -2.08 -7.29
CA HIS A 185 7.11 -0.99 -8.19
C HIS A 185 8.59 -1.06 -8.58
N LYS A 186 8.84 -1.37 -9.85
CA LYS A 186 10.20 -1.37 -10.41
C LYS A 186 10.41 -0.03 -11.10
N SER A 187 11.34 0.76 -10.59
CA SER A 187 11.86 1.95 -11.26
C SER A 187 13.26 1.67 -11.76
N ARG A 188 13.59 2.15 -12.96
CA ARG A 188 14.93 2.06 -13.53
C ARG A 188 15.49 3.47 -13.63
N ASP A 189 16.65 3.65 -13.04
CA ASP A 189 17.39 4.91 -13.09
C ASP A 189 18.16 5.02 -14.43
N ASP A 190 18.61 6.24 -14.77
CA ASP A 190 19.36 6.55 -16.00
C ASP A 190 20.69 5.77 -16.07
N ASP A 191 21.29 5.46 -14.91
CA ASP A 191 22.47 4.60 -14.77
C ASP A 191 22.17 3.09 -14.95
N GLY A 192 20.94 2.74 -15.33
CA GLY A 192 20.50 1.36 -15.54
C GLY A 192 20.25 0.58 -14.25
N ARG A 193 20.40 1.19 -13.07
CA ARG A 193 20.11 0.58 -11.77
C ARG A 193 18.61 0.42 -11.57
N THR A 194 18.18 -0.76 -11.12
CA THR A 194 16.77 -1.03 -10.83
C THR A 194 16.51 -0.85 -9.34
N SER A 195 15.70 0.14 -8.98
CA SER A 195 15.16 0.29 -7.63
C SER A 195 13.81 -0.40 -7.54
N THR A 196 13.60 -1.22 -6.52
CA THR A 196 12.31 -1.88 -6.27
C THR A 196 11.71 -1.30 -5.00
N SER A 197 10.61 -0.56 -5.12
CA SER A 197 9.79 -0.18 -3.98
C SER A 197 8.62 -1.15 -3.82
N MET A 198 8.25 -1.41 -2.56
CA MET A 198 7.20 -2.35 -2.20
C MET A 198 6.03 -1.56 -1.63
N GLN A 199 4.83 -1.90 -2.08
CA GLN A 199 3.58 -1.40 -1.52
C GLN A 199 2.64 -2.57 -1.26
N PHE A 200 1.74 -2.40 -0.31
CA PHE A 200 0.74 -3.39 0.05
C PHE A 200 -0.66 -2.81 -0.17
N GLU A 201 -1.56 -3.68 -0.59
CA GLU A 201 -2.96 -3.36 -0.87
C GLU A 201 -3.86 -4.41 -0.22
N VAL A 202 -5.00 -3.98 0.30
CA VAL A 202 -6.04 -4.85 0.86
C VAL A 202 -7.19 -4.88 -0.12
N HIS A 203 -7.67 -6.08 -0.43
CA HIS A 203 -8.72 -6.33 -1.41
C HIS A 203 -9.83 -7.21 -0.80
N ALA A 204 -11.04 -7.06 -1.34
CA ALA A 204 -12.17 -7.95 -1.11
C ALA A 204 -12.53 -8.69 -2.40
N ILE A 205 -12.99 -9.93 -2.28
CA ILE A 205 -13.63 -10.69 -3.35
C ILE A 205 -15.13 -10.58 -3.15
N VAL A 206 -15.83 -10.09 -4.18
CA VAL A 206 -17.28 -9.91 -4.19
C VAL A 206 -17.83 -10.45 -5.50
N GLY A 207 -18.62 -11.53 -5.46
CA GLY A 207 -19.15 -12.19 -6.66
C GLY A 207 -18.03 -12.67 -7.59
N GLY A 208 -16.93 -13.19 -7.03
CA GLY A 208 -15.72 -13.55 -7.76
C GLY A 208 -14.92 -12.39 -8.38
N GLN A 209 -15.32 -11.13 -8.16
CA GLN A 209 -14.61 -9.94 -8.64
C GLN A 209 -13.78 -9.31 -7.52
N LYS A 210 -12.59 -8.82 -7.88
CA LYS A 210 -11.67 -8.16 -6.96
C LYS A 210 -12.01 -6.68 -6.80
N GLN A 211 -12.17 -6.24 -5.55
CA GLN A 211 -12.40 -4.85 -5.19
C GLN A 211 -11.31 -4.35 -4.24
N LYS A 212 -10.70 -3.21 -4.57
CA LYS A 212 -9.65 -2.62 -3.72
C LYS A 212 -10.28 -1.87 -2.55
N LEU A 213 -9.93 -2.27 -1.32
CA LEU A 213 -10.39 -1.60 -0.10
C LEU A 213 -9.39 -0.54 0.37
N LEU A 214 -8.10 -0.87 0.35
CA LEU A 214 -7.04 0.01 0.83
C LEU A 214 -5.77 -0.23 0.02
N GLY A 215 -4.94 0.80 -0.13
CA GLY A 215 -3.63 0.62 -0.76
C GLY A 215 -2.68 1.75 -0.45
N GLY A 216 -1.46 1.67 -1.00
CA GLY A 216 -0.39 2.59 -0.65
C GLY A 216 0.18 2.33 0.75
N LEU A 217 -0.02 1.13 1.29
CA LEU A 217 0.56 0.73 2.55
C LEU A 217 2.04 0.39 2.34
N HIS A 218 2.91 0.87 3.22
CA HIS A 218 4.36 0.69 3.11
C HIS A 218 4.89 -0.48 3.95
N ASP A 219 4.02 -1.05 4.78
CA ASP A 219 4.35 -2.12 5.69
C ASP A 219 3.35 -3.29 5.51
N ALA A 220 3.86 -4.51 5.58
CA ALA A 220 3.05 -5.71 5.47
C ALA A 220 2.11 -5.84 6.67
N ASP A 221 2.60 -5.49 7.86
CA ASP A 221 1.84 -5.59 9.10
C ASP A 221 0.61 -4.68 9.08
N GLN A 222 0.68 -3.52 8.40
CA GLN A 222 -0.48 -2.65 8.20
C GLN A 222 -1.58 -3.32 7.38
N ALA A 223 -1.20 -4.03 6.32
CA ALA A 223 -2.17 -4.71 5.47
C ALA A 223 -2.79 -5.90 6.23
N LEU A 224 -1.95 -6.72 6.85
CA LEU A 224 -2.38 -7.88 7.65
C LEU A 224 -3.29 -7.49 8.81
N PHE A 225 -2.98 -6.39 9.49
CA PHE A 225 -3.83 -5.85 10.55
C PHE A 225 -5.26 -5.56 10.06
N VAL A 226 -5.39 -4.96 8.87
CA VAL A 226 -6.69 -4.62 8.29
C VAL A 226 -7.44 -5.88 7.87
N GLU A 227 -6.77 -6.81 7.19
CA GLU A 227 -7.34 -8.12 6.81
C GLU A 227 -7.87 -8.87 8.03
N GLN A 228 -7.02 -9.16 9.01
CA GLN A 228 -7.39 -9.90 10.22
C GLN A 228 -8.53 -9.23 10.98
N ARG A 229 -8.54 -7.89 11.06
CA ARG A 229 -9.57 -7.16 11.80
C ARG A 229 -10.92 -7.19 11.09
N LEU A 230 -10.93 -7.06 9.76
CA LEU A 230 -12.16 -7.14 8.98
C LEU A 230 -12.71 -8.57 8.94
N GLU A 231 -11.87 -9.58 8.73
CA GLU A 231 -12.27 -10.99 8.75
C GLU A 231 -12.85 -11.40 10.10
N ARG A 232 -12.16 -11.05 11.19
CA ARG A 232 -12.63 -11.34 12.56
C ARG A 232 -13.98 -10.69 12.86
N PHE A 233 -14.18 -9.46 12.40
CA PHE A 233 -15.43 -8.74 12.62
C PHE A 233 -16.59 -9.27 11.77
N LEU A 234 -16.31 -9.64 10.52
CA LEU A 234 -17.29 -10.19 9.59
C LEU A 234 -17.51 -11.70 9.76
N SER A 235 -16.76 -12.35 10.64
CA SER A 235 -16.76 -13.81 10.81
C SER A 235 -16.46 -14.56 9.49
N ILE A 236 -15.55 -14.01 8.68
CA ILE A 236 -15.06 -14.64 7.46
C ILE A 236 -13.92 -15.58 7.84
N GLU A 237 -13.96 -16.81 7.33
CA GLU A 237 -12.89 -17.80 7.47
C GLU A 237 -11.79 -17.51 6.46
N ASP A 238 -10.56 -17.26 6.94
CA ASP A 238 -9.40 -16.98 6.09
C ASP A 238 -9.10 -18.20 5.19
N ARG A 239 -9.13 -17.94 3.87
CA ARG A 239 -8.81 -18.91 2.82
C ARG A 239 -7.75 -18.33 1.91
N ALA A 240 -6.81 -19.20 1.52
CA ALA A 240 -5.73 -18.79 0.64
C ALA A 240 -6.22 -18.38 -0.76
N VAL A 241 -6.01 -17.11 -1.12
CA VAL A 241 -6.29 -16.53 -2.42
C VAL A 241 -5.02 -16.54 -3.29
N PRO A 242 -5.08 -17.01 -4.54
CA PRO A 242 -3.93 -16.94 -5.45
C PRO A 242 -3.37 -15.52 -5.60
N GLY A 243 -2.11 -15.33 -5.20
CA GLY A 243 -1.43 -14.03 -5.26
C GLY A 243 -1.58 -13.16 -4.00
N GLU A 244 -2.19 -13.69 -2.93
CA GLU A 244 -2.15 -13.08 -1.61
C GLU A 244 -0.75 -13.07 -1.00
N MET A 245 -0.55 -12.19 -0.05
CA MET A 245 0.61 -12.27 0.83
C MET A 245 0.51 -13.52 1.68
N ALA A 246 1.58 -14.32 1.74
CA ALA A 246 1.62 -15.45 2.66
C ALA A 246 1.57 -14.93 4.10
N THR A 247 0.39 -15.02 4.74
CA THR A 247 0.22 -14.91 6.18
C THR A 247 0.87 -16.12 6.83
N THR A 248 1.98 -15.91 7.54
CA THR A 248 2.69 -16.93 8.33
C THR A 248 1.96 -17.24 9.63
#